data_AF-B9FDH2-F1
#
_entry.id   AF-B9FDH2-F1
#
_cell.length_a   1.000
_cell.length_b   1.000
_cell.length_c   1.000
_cell.angle_alpha   90.00
_cell.angle_beta   90.00
_cell.angle_gamma   90.00
#
_symmetry.space_group_name_H-M   'P 1'
#
loop_
_entity.id
_entity.type
_entity.pdbx_description
1 polymer ?
#
loop_
_entity_poly.entity_id
_entity_poly.type
_entity_poly.pdbx_seq_one_letter_code
_entity_poly.pdbx_strand_id
1 'polypeptide(L)'
;MAGGRPLESVLVAPGVKGKKVLAFKRDGLKKNEAVTGLIHDIVASSSARSAFHVLDLAKVVDLYAGWRRALPGVRPFYAVNARRGDVREYWIDDGVYGSLNCILLDSYVPRPRPLAGARPGEETHASTVFGPTCDSIDTVVTGYQLPEMSVDDWLVFDDMGAYTTAAGSSFNGFATSAINTYLAYSS
;
A
#
# COMPACT_ATOMS: atom_id res chain seq x y z
N MET A 1 -15.27 21.62 -25.06
CA MET A 1 -13.88 21.45 -25.55
C MET A 1 -13.28 20.20 -24.93
N ALA A 2 -12.81 19.29 -25.78
CA ALA A 2 -11.95 18.12 -25.56
C ALA A 2 -12.23 17.21 -24.34
N GLY A 3 -13.18 16.28 -24.52
CA GLY A 3 -13.25 15.04 -23.74
C GLY A 3 -12.17 14.06 -24.18
N GLY A 4 -10.92 14.30 -23.80
CA GLY A 4 -9.86 13.29 -23.90
C GLY A 4 -10.22 12.08 -23.05
N ARG A 5 -9.88 10.87 -23.50
CA ARG A 5 -10.16 9.65 -22.73
C ARG A 5 -9.41 9.79 -21.40
N PRO A 6 -10.05 9.64 -20.21
CA PRO A 6 -9.41 9.91 -18.91
C PRO A 6 -8.05 9.21 -18.68
N LEU A 7 -7.82 8.08 -19.37
CA LEU A 7 -6.53 7.41 -19.39
C LEU A 7 -5.44 8.18 -20.13
N GLU A 8 -5.74 8.82 -21.26
CA GLU A 8 -4.77 9.61 -22.04
C GLU A 8 -4.20 10.75 -21.19
N SER A 9 -5.04 11.39 -20.37
CA SER A 9 -4.59 12.42 -19.42
C SER A 9 -3.68 11.88 -18.32
N VAL A 10 -3.87 10.63 -17.88
CA VAL A 10 -3.02 9.99 -16.86
C VAL A 10 -1.68 9.56 -17.48
N LEU A 11 -1.68 9.04 -18.70
CA LEU A 11 -0.46 8.55 -19.36
C LEU A 11 0.55 9.66 -19.70
N VAL A 12 0.07 10.90 -19.90
CA VAL A 12 0.94 12.06 -20.16
C VAL A 12 1.38 12.80 -18.90
N ALA A 13 0.89 12.41 -17.72
CA ALA A 13 1.17 13.11 -16.47
C ALA A 13 2.65 13.02 -16.06
N PRO A 14 3.24 14.09 -15.48
CA PRO A 14 4.58 14.07 -14.90
C PRO A 14 4.64 13.04 -13.75
N GLY A 15 5.24 11.87 -14.01
CA GLY A 15 5.27 10.73 -13.09
C GLY A 15 4.88 9.40 -13.74
N VAL A 16 4.06 9.45 -14.80
CA VAL A 16 3.64 8.28 -15.59
C VAL A 16 4.32 8.28 -16.96
N LYS A 17 4.50 9.47 -17.55
CA LYS A 17 5.09 9.63 -18.90
C LYS A 17 6.43 8.89 -19.01
N GLY A 18 6.53 7.99 -19.99
CA GLY A 18 7.74 7.22 -20.29
C GLY A 18 7.99 6.01 -19.39
N LYS A 19 7.14 5.74 -18.39
CA LYS A 19 7.24 4.55 -17.55
C LYS A 19 6.51 3.36 -18.18
N LYS A 20 7.02 2.15 -17.95
CA LYS A 20 6.36 0.90 -18.34
C LYS A 20 5.06 0.76 -17.53
N VAL A 21 3.94 0.54 -18.21
CA VAL A 21 2.64 0.26 -17.60
C VAL A 21 2.31 -1.21 -17.82
N LEU A 22 2.12 -1.95 -16.74
CA LEU A 22 1.72 -3.35 -16.76
C LEU A 22 0.21 -3.44 -17.01
N ALA A 23 -0.21 -4.28 -17.95
CA ALA A 23 -1.63 -4.54 -18.17
C ALA A 23 -2.08 -5.72 -17.30
N PHE A 24 -3.27 -5.62 -16.70
CA PHE A 24 -3.93 -6.75 -16.06
C PHE A 24 -5.46 -6.66 -16.27
N LYS A 25 -6.16 -7.79 -16.18
CA LYS A 25 -7.61 -7.84 -16.35
C LYS A 25 -8.32 -7.70 -15.01
N ARG A 26 -9.33 -6.82 -14.96
CA ARG A 26 -10.17 -6.65 -13.77
C ARG A 26 -11.40 -7.55 -13.91
N ASP A 27 -11.57 -8.49 -12.98
CA ASP A 27 -12.87 -9.13 -12.80
C ASP A 27 -13.71 -8.25 -11.85
N GLY A 28 -14.90 -7.83 -12.29
CA GLY A 28 -15.79 -6.96 -11.53
C GLY A 28 -16.24 -7.55 -10.18
N LEU A 29 -16.24 -8.88 -10.04
CA LEU A 29 -16.59 -9.57 -8.80
C LEU A 29 -15.39 -9.83 -7.88
N LYS A 30 -14.15 -9.75 -8.41
CA LYS A 30 -12.92 -10.23 -7.75
C LYS A 30 -11.75 -9.26 -7.91
N LYS A 31 -12.03 -7.96 -7.82
CA LYS A 31 -11.04 -6.91 -8.04
C LYS A 31 -9.77 -7.09 -7.20
N ASN A 32 -9.91 -7.41 -5.92
CA ASN A 32 -8.78 -7.59 -5.00
C ASN A 32 -7.93 -8.82 -5.39
N GLU A 33 -8.56 -9.90 -5.88
CA GLU A 33 -7.84 -11.10 -6.34
C GLU A 33 -7.00 -10.81 -7.59
N ALA A 34 -7.51 -9.98 -8.52
CA ALA A 34 -6.78 -9.61 -9.74
C ALA A 34 -5.51 -8.80 -9.46
N VAL A 35 -5.56 -7.86 -8.50
CA VAL A 35 -4.38 -7.10 -8.07
C VAL A 35 -3.40 -7.99 -7.30
N THR A 36 -3.90 -8.87 -6.43
CA THR A 36 -3.07 -9.86 -5.72
C THR A 36 -2.33 -10.77 -6.69
N GLY A 37 -3.00 -11.25 -7.75
CA GLY A 37 -2.35 -12.03 -8.82
C GLY A 37 -1.21 -11.27 -9.49
N LEU A 38 -1.41 -9.99 -9.82
CA LEU A 38 -0.34 -9.14 -10.35
C LEU A 38 0.84 -8.98 -9.38
N ILE A 39 0.57 -8.82 -8.08
CA ILE A 39 1.63 -8.73 -7.06
C ILE A 39 2.42 -10.04 -7.03
N HIS A 40 1.76 -11.20 -7.05
CA HIS A 40 2.44 -12.50 -7.14
C HIS A 40 3.33 -12.60 -8.38
N ASP A 41 2.84 -12.18 -9.54
CA ASP A 41 3.63 -12.18 -10.78
C ASP A 41 4.86 -11.28 -10.67
N ILE A 42 4.73 -10.10 -10.04
CA ILE A 42 5.86 -9.19 -9.79
C ILE A 42 6.88 -9.85 -8.87
N VAL A 43 6.45 -10.41 -7.73
CA VAL A 43 7.34 -11.09 -6.77
C VAL A 43 8.05 -12.29 -7.42
N ALA A 44 7.38 -13.02 -8.31
CA ALA A 44 7.96 -14.18 -9.00
C ALA A 44 8.88 -13.80 -10.18
N SER A 45 8.55 -12.75 -10.93
CA SER A 45 9.26 -12.37 -12.16
C SER A 45 10.36 -11.34 -11.96
N SER A 46 10.23 -10.51 -10.94
CA SER A 46 11.29 -9.61 -10.50
C SER A 46 11.97 -10.26 -9.31
N SER A 47 13.29 -10.15 -9.20
CA SER A 47 14.01 -10.52 -7.98
C SER A 47 13.73 -9.53 -6.84
N ALA A 48 12.48 -9.09 -6.69
CA ALA A 48 12.04 -8.16 -5.67
C ALA A 48 12.23 -8.83 -4.30
N ARG A 49 13.11 -8.24 -3.51
CA ARG A 49 13.45 -8.66 -2.14
C ARG A 49 13.19 -7.56 -1.12
N SER A 50 12.59 -6.45 -1.57
CA SER A 50 12.32 -5.28 -0.76
C SER A 50 10.95 -4.68 -1.10
N ALA A 51 10.41 -3.84 -0.22
CA ALA A 51 9.16 -3.12 -0.40
C ALA A 51 9.05 -2.47 -1.79
N PHE A 52 7.84 -2.50 -2.33
CA PHE A 52 7.49 -1.83 -3.58
C PHE A 52 6.00 -1.44 -3.59
N HIS A 53 5.67 -0.46 -4.42
CA HIS A 53 4.31 0.00 -4.64
C HIS A 53 3.76 -0.57 -5.96
N VAL A 54 2.48 -0.94 -5.97
CA VAL A 54 1.72 -1.22 -7.20
C VAL A 54 0.60 -0.19 -7.31
N LEU A 55 0.65 0.64 -8.35
CA LEU A 55 -0.33 1.70 -8.57
C LEU A 55 -1.26 1.34 -9.73
N ASP A 56 -2.52 1.00 -9.41
CA ASP A 56 -3.59 0.82 -10.41
C ASP A 56 -4.07 2.18 -10.93
N LEU A 57 -3.63 2.55 -12.13
CA LEU A 57 -3.99 3.80 -12.79
C LEU A 57 -5.49 3.91 -13.09
N ALA A 58 -6.20 2.79 -13.27
CA ALA A 58 -7.65 2.83 -13.48
C ALA A 58 -8.38 3.25 -12.19
N LYS A 59 -7.89 2.79 -11.02
CA LYS A 59 -8.40 3.27 -9.72
C LYS A 59 -8.20 4.77 -9.55
N VAL A 60 -7.07 5.33 -10.01
CA VAL A 60 -6.83 6.78 -9.98
C VAL A 60 -7.87 7.53 -10.83
N VAL A 61 -8.16 7.03 -12.03
CA VAL A 61 -9.21 7.59 -12.90
C VAL A 61 -10.58 7.53 -12.22
N ASP A 62 -10.95 6.37 -11.66
CA ASP A 62 -12.21 6.14 -10.96
C ASP A 62 -12.38 7.10 -9.77
N LEU A 63 -11.33 7.21 -8.94
CA LEU A 63 -11.29 8.09 -7.78
C LEU A 63 -11.33 9.57 -8.18
N TYR A 64 -10.58 9.98 -9.20
CA TYR A 64 -10.61 11.35 -9.70
C TYR A 64 -12.01 11.75 -10.19
N ALA A 65 -12.67 10.86 -10.93
CA ALA A 65 -14.04 11.08 -11.38
C ALA A 65 -15.04 11.10 -10.22
N GLY A 66 -14.87 10.21 -9.24
CA GLY A 66 -15.70 10.16 -8.02
C GLY A 66 -15.52 11.40 -7.15
N TRP A 67 -14.28 11.79 -6.89
CA TRP A 67 -13.92 12.96 -6.09
C TRP A 67 -14.49 14.25 -6.68
N ARG A 68 -14.35 14.47 -8.00
CA ARG A 68 -14.93 15.62 -8.70
C ARG A 68 -16.45 15.71 -8.60
N ARG A 69 -17.14 14.57 -8.43
CA ARG A 69 -18.61 14.53 -8.25
C ARG A 69 -19.02 14.67 -6.79
N ALA A 70 -18.30 14.02 -5.88
CA ALA A 70 -18.73 13.80 -4.51
C ALA A 70 -18.33 14.94 -3.56
N LEU A 71 -17.22 15.64 -3.82
CA LEU A 71 -16.67 16.62 -2.89
C LEU A 71 -16.44 17.98 -3.56
N PRO A 72 -17.49 18.68 -4.02
CA PRO A 72 -17.33 20.03 -4.56
C PRO A 72 -16.88 21.07 -3.51
N GLY A 73 -16.86 20.73 -2.20
CA GLY A 73 -16.42 21.64 -1.13
C GLY A 73 -16.28 21.05 0.28
N VAL A 74 -15.83 19.79 0.45
CA VAL A 74 -15.88 19.09 1.75
C VAL A 74 -14.49 18.68 2.28
N ARG A 75 -14.32 18.68 3.62
CA ARG A 75 -13.25 18.03 4.41
C ARG A 75 -13.82 17.27 5.63
N PRO A 76 -13.32 16.06 6.00
CA PRO A 76 -13.67 15.37 7.27
C PRO A 76 -12.48 14.86 8.14
N PHE A 77 -12.76 14.40 9.38
CA PHE A 77 -11.86 14.02 10.53
C PHE A 77 -12.35 12.79 11.37
N TYR A 78 -11.51 12.32 12.35
CA TYR A 78 -11.66 11.44 13.58
C TYR A 78 -11.50 9.88 13.44
N ALA A 79 -11.13 8.99 14.42
CA ALA A 79 -10.42 8.92 15.74
C ALA A 79 -10.15 7.41 16.16
N VAL A 80 -9.42 7.12 17.27
CA VAL A 80 -8.59 5.89 17.62
C VAL A 80 -9.17 4.94 18.71
N ASN A 81 -8.74 3.65 18.79
CA ASN A 81 -8.71 2.81 20.03
C ASN A 81 -7.74 1.57 19.97
N ALA A 82 -7.25 1.07 21.11
CA ALA A 82 -6.20 0.06 21.33
C ALA A 82 -6.61 -1.12 22.26
N ARG A 83 -5.79 -2.21 22.33
CA ARG A 83 -5.64 -3.18 23.46
C ARG A 83 -4.45 -4.17 23.26
N ARG A 84 -3.93 -4.78 24.35
CA ARG A 84 -2.79 -5.74 24.43
C ARG A 84 -3.20 -7.14 24.96
N GLY A 85 -2.47 -8.17 24.52
CA GLY A 85 -2.50 -9.60 24.89
C GLY A 85 -1.15 -10.27 24.57
N ASP A 86 -1.08 -11.58 24.35
CA ASP A 86 0.15 -12.32 23.99
C ASP A 86 0.56 -12.00 22.53
N VAL A 87 1.58 -11.15 22.35
CA VAL A 87 1.85 -10.46 21.06
C VAL A 87 2.96 -11.13 20.25
N ARG A 88 2.73 -11.38 18.96
CA ARG A 88 3.76 -11.72 17.96
C ARG A 88 4.40 -10.46 17.39
N GLU A 89 5.70 -10.46 17.13
CA GLU A 89 6.42 -9.28 16.65
C GLU A 89 7.07 -9.53 15.28
N TYR A 90 6.86 -8.60 14.35
CA TYR A 90 7.36 -8.68 12.98
C TYR A 90 8.05 -7.37 12.59
N TRP A 91 9.19 -7.45 11.91
CA TRP A 91 9.90 -6.29 11.36
C TRP A 91 9.81 -6.33 9.84
N ILE A 92 9.38 -5.22 9.25
CA ILE A 92 9.33 -5.04 7.80
C ILE A 92 10.40 -4.02 7.36
N ASP A 93 10.64 -3.95 6.05
CA ASP A 93 11.73 -3.16 5.46
C ASP A 93 11.30 -1.74 5.02
N ASP A 94 10.10 -1.32 5.41
CA ASP A 94 9.59 0.05 5.29
C ASP A 94 8.79 0.41 6.56
N GLY A 95 8.70 1.69 6.91
CA GLY A 95 8.24 2.11 8.23
C GLY A 95 7.68 3.53 8.27
N VAL A 96 7.40 4.03 9.48
CA VAL A 96 6.79 5.35 9.70
C VAL A 96 7.71 6.49 9.27
N TYR A 97 9.03 6.26 9.19
CA TYR A 97 9.99 7.20 8.64
C TYR A 97 10.09 7.13 7.11
N GLY A 98 9.50 6.08 6.52
CA GLY A 98 9.46 5.78 5.09
C GLY A 98 8.10 6.07 4.46
N SER A 99 7.51 5.11 3.73
CA SER A 99 6.23 5.32 3.05
C SER A 99 5.02 5.33 4.00
N LEU A 100 5.16 4.75 5.20
CA LEU A 100 4.09 4.63 6.20
C LEU A 100 4.03 5.84 7.16
N ASN A 101 4.71 6.96 6.85
CA ASN A 101 4.63 8.20 7.63
C ASN A 101 3.20 8.76 7.74
N CYS A 102 2.33 8.43 6.78
CA CYS A 102 0.90 8.77 6.82
C CYS A 102 0.18 8.24 8.07
N ILE A 103 0.73 7.22 8.76
CA ILE A 103 0.22 6.76 10.06
C ILE A 103 0.31 7.88 11.10
N LEU A 104 1.44 8.59 11.14
CA LEU A 104 1.68 9.67 12.10
C LEU A 104 1.14 11.02 11.62
N LEU A 105 1.29 11.30 10.32
CA LEU A 105 1.06 12.64 9.76
C LEU A 105 -0.34 12.82 9.17
N ASP A 106 -1.00 11.75 8.72
CA ASP A 106 -2.27 11.81 7.99
C ASP A 106 -3.34 10.87 8.57
N SER A 107 -3.10 10.32 9.77
CA SER A 107 -4.02 9.43 10.50
C SER A 107 -4.45 8.19 9.69
N TYR A 108 -3.60 7.69 8.79
CA TYR A 108 -3.85 6.41 8.11
C TYR A 108 -3.94 5.29 9.15
N VAL A 109 -5.00 4.48 9.07
CA VAL A 109 -5.20 3.32 9.94
C VAL A 109 -4.75 2.08 9.18
N PRO A 110 -3.55 1.53 9.48
CA PRO A 110 -3.00 0.41 8.74
C PRO A 110 -3.83 -0.86 8.94
N ARG A 111 -4.05 -1.59 7.84
CA ARG A 111 -4.74 -2.88 7.81
C ARG A 111 -3.88 -3.91 7.08
N PRO A 112 -2.72 -4.29 7.65
CA PRO A 112 -1.82 -5.22 6.99
C PRO A 112 -2.54 -6.55 6.74
N ARG A 113 -2.29 -7.13 5.58
CA ARG A 113 -2.83 -8.45 5.22
C ARG A 113 -1.75 -9.28 4.52
N PRO A 114 -1.61 -10.57 4.84
CA PRO A 114 -0.64 -11.44 4.16
C PRO A 114 -0.94 -11.52 2.66
N LEU A 115 0.08 -11.46 1.82
CA LEU A 115 -0.07 -11.62 0.38
C LEU A 115 -0.62 -13.01 0.02
N ALA A 116 -0.18 -14.05 0.75
CA ALA A 116 -0.63 -15.42 0.57
C ALA A 116 -2.14 -15.63 0.85
N GLY A 117 -2.81 -14.63 1.43
CA GLY A 117 -4.21 -14.72 1.85
C GLY A 117 -4.39 -15.54 3.12
N ALA A 118 -5.59 -15.47 3.70
CA ALA A 118 -5.94 -16.25 4.88
C ALA A 118 -6.31 -17.69 4.48
N ARG A 119 -5.79 -18.68 5.19
CA ARG A 119 -6.18 -20.09 5.00
C ARG A 119 -7.43 -20.40 5.85
N PRO A 120 -8.38 -21.21 5.36
CA PRO A 120 -9.55 -21.60 6.15
C PRO A 120 -9.13 -22.30 7.45
N GLY A 121 -9.59 -21.77 8.59
CA GLY A 121 -9.27 -22.31 9.92
C GLY A 121 -7.89 -21.92 10.46
N GLU A 122 -7.16 -21.03 9.78
CA GLU A 122 -5.88 -20.51 10.25
C GLU A 122 -6.07 -19.66 11.52
N GLU A 123 -5.31 -20.00 12.55
CA GLU A 123 -5.32 -19.24 13.79
C GLU A 123 -4.65 -17.88 13.58
N THR A 124 -5.16 -16.85 14.27
CA THR A 124 -4.55 -15.52 14.26
C THR A 124 -4.14 -15.12 15.67
N HIS A 125 -3.04 -14.40 15.76
CA HIS A 125 -2.46 -13.93 17.01
C HIS A 125 -2.42 -12.41 17.01
N ALA A 126 -2.56 -11.83 18.19
CA ALA A 126 -2.33 -10.40 18.36
C ALA A 126 -0.87 -10.12 17.97
N SER A 127 -0.66 -9.16 17.08
CA SER A 127 0.65 -8.94 16.47
C SER A 127 1.02 -7.46 16.44
N THR A 128 2.32 -7.18 16.53
CA THR A 128 2.92 -5.87 16.33
C THR A 128 3.80 -5.93 15.10
N VAL A 129 3.65 -4.96 14.21
CA VAL A 129 4.52 -4.77 13.04
C VAL A 129 5.35 -3.52 13.27
N PHE A 130 6.67 -3.66 13.20
CA PHE A 130 7.65 -2.60 13.32
C PHE A 130 8.26 -2.28 11.94
N GLY A 131 8.65 -1.03 11.75
CA GLY A 131 9.51 -0.65 10.64
C GLY A 131 10.99 -0.98 10.92
N PRO A 132 11.89 -0.65 9.97
CA PRO A 132 13.27 -1.12 10.00
C PRO A 132 14.20 -0.27 10.87
N THR A 133 13.74 0.87 11.39
CA THR A 133 14.63 1.79 12.12
C THR A 133 14.90 1.36 13.56
N CYS A 134 15.90 1.97 14.19
CA CYS A 134 16.23 1.71 15.59
C CYS A 134 15.35 2.53 16.57
N ASP A 135 14.37 3.28 16.06
CA ASP A 135 13.48 4.09 16.88
C ASP A 135 12.20 3.32 17.19
N SER A 136 11.85 3.21 18.47
CA SER A 136 10.62 2.59 18.94
C SER A 136 9.33 3.22 18.39
N ILE A 137 9.35 4.49 17.97
CA ILE A 137 8.21 5.13 17.32
C ILE A 137 7.93 4.54 15.93
N ASP A 138 8.90 3.84 15.33
CA ASP A 138 8.75 3.09 14.08
C ASP A 138 7.97 1.78 14.27
N THR A 139 6.76 1.94 14.80
CA THR A 139 5.78 0.90 15.02
C THR A 139 4.58 1.17 14.12
N VAL A 140 4.32 0.27 13.19
CA VAL A 140 3.28 0.40 12.15
C VAL A 140 1.90 0.08 12.75
N VAL A 141 1.76 -1.06 13.42
CA VAL A 141 0.51 -1.44 14.08
C VAL A 141 0.81 -2.27 15.34
N THR A 142 -0.07 -2.19 16.33
CA THR A 142 0.02 -3.00 17.56
C THR A 142 -1.28 -3.75 17.81
N GLY A 143 -1.20 -4.98 18.34
CA GLY A 143 -2.37 -5.79 18.69
C GLY A 143 -3.26 -6.19 17.52
N TYR A 144 -2.72 -6.18 16.28
CA TYR A 144 -3.48 -6.53 15.08
C TYR A 144 -3.48 -8.05 14.89
N GLN A 145 -4.64 -8.64 14.57
CA GLN A 145 -4.73 -10.08 14.34
C GLN A 145 -4.10 -10.46 13.00
N LEU A 146 -3.00 -11.21 13.05
CA LEU A 146 -2.34 -11.80 11.88
C LEU A 146 -2.17 -13.31 12.09
N PRO A 147 -2.18 -14.11 11.01
CA PRO A 147 -1.66 -15.46 11.08
C PRO A 147 -0.16 -15.45 11.40
N GLU A 148 0.39 -16.60 11.76
CA GLU A 148 1.84 -16.71 11.96
C GLU A 148 2.58 -16.44 10.64
N MET A 149 3.42 -15.39 10.65
CA MET A 149 4.25 -15.00 9.51
C MET A 149 5.69 -15.50 9.68
N SER A 150 6.33 -15.86 8.58
CA SER A 150 7.75 -16.19 8.50
C SER A 150 8.56 -15.04 7.90
N VAL A 151 9.88 -15.07 8.11
CA VAL A 151 10.81 -14.23 7.35
C VAL A 151 10.57 -14.46 5.85
N ASP A 152 10.63 -13.39 5.07
CA ASP A 152 10.35 -13.33 3.63
C ASP A 152 8.87 -13.44 3.21
N ASP A 153 7.93 -13.59 4.17
CA ASP A 153 6.51 -13.42 3.88
C ASP A 153 6.16 -11.94 3.67
N TRP A 154 5.21 -11.69 2.77
CA TRP A 154 4.83 -10.33 2.37
C TRP A 154 3.56 -9.87 3.07
N LEU A 155 3.59 -8.65 3.60
CA LEU A 155 2.41 -7.89 4.02
C LEU A 155 2.03 -6.88 2.95
N VAL A 156 0.73 -6.77 2.68
CA VAL A 156 0.16 -5.80 1.77
C VAL A 156 -0.59 -4.73 2.56
N PHE A 157 -0.30 -3.47 2.24
CA PHE A 157 -0.97 -2.29 2.76
C PHE A 157 -1.72 -1.60 1.62
N ASP A 158 -3.04 -1.55 1.72
CA ASP A 158 -3.88 -0.93 0.70
C ASP A 158 -3.96 0.60 0.86
N ASP A 159 -4.36 1.29 -0.21
CA ASP A 159 -4.62 2.74 -0.24
C ASP A 159 -3.39 3.63 0.05
N MET A 160 -2.18 3.12 -0.19
CA MET A 160 -0.89 3.77 0.05
C MET A 160 -0.46 4.81 -1.01
N GLY A 161 -1.40 5.61 -1.52
CA GLY A 161 -1.16 6.55 -2.63
C GLY A 161 -0.96 8.01 -2.25
N ALA A 162 -1.55 8.49 -1.15
CA ALA A 162 -1.56 9.90 -0.76
C ALA A 162 -0.75 10.10 0.53
N TYR A 163 0.09 11.15 0.56
CA TYR A 163 0.92 11.51 1.73
C TYR A 163 1.78 10.35 2.27
N THR A 164 2.18 9.44 1.38
CA THR A 164 3.08 8.32 1.67
C THR A 164 4.52 8.71 1.31
N THR A 165 5.05 8.25 0.20
CA THR A 165 6.45 8.50 -0.23
C THR A 165 6.80 9.99 -0.31
N ALA A 166 5.83 10.87 -0.56
CA ALA A 166 6.00 12.32 -0.65
C ALA A 166 6.56 12.98 0.63
N ALA A 167 6.35 12.38 1.79
CA ALA A 167 6.85 12.87 3.08
C ALA A 167 7.87 11.91 3.73
N GLY A 168 8.33 10.92 2.98
CA GLY A 168 9.33 9.96 3.46
C GLY A 168 10.71 10.58 3.62
N SER A 169 11.49 10.04 4.55
CA SER A 169 12.87 10.45 4.85
C SER A 169 13.88 9.39 4.43
N SER A 170 15.16 9.65 4.72
CA SER A 170 16.24 8.66 4.65
C SER A 170 16.83 8.37 6.03
N PHE A 171 16.02 8.48 7.08
CA PHE A 171 16.44 8.21 8.46
C PHE A 171 16.96 6.76 8.60
N ASN A 172 18.00 6.57 9.41
CA ASN A 172 18.78 5.32 9.50
C ASN A 172 19.34 4.77 8.16
N GLY A 173 19.35 5.57 7.09
CA GLY A 173 19.85 5.16 5.78
C GLY A 173 18.84 4.44 4.89
N PHE A 174 17.58 4.30 5.32
CA PHE A 174 16.52 3.66 4.54
C PHE A 174 15.79 4.70 3.67
N ALA A 175 16.22 4.85 2.41
CA ALA A 175 15.69 5.88 1.53
C ALA A 175 14.39 5.45 0.82
N THR A 176 13.31 6.22 0.98
CA THR A 176 12.03 5.97 0.27
C THR A 176 12.14 6.04 -1.24
N SER A 177 13.10 6.80 -1.77
CA SER A 177 13.36 6.88 -3.21
C SER A 177 13.85 5.55 -3.82
N ALA A 178 14.35 4.62 -2.99
CA ALA A 178 14.76 3.28 -3.43
C ALA A 178 13.57 2.31 -3.56
N ILE A 179 12.38 2.68 -3.07
CA ILE A 179 11.18 1.83 -3.12
C ILE A 179 10.61 1.90 -4.53
N ASN A 180 10.60 0.75 -5.22
CA ASN A 180 10.14 0.67 -6.60
C ASN A 180 8.64 0.95 -6.69
N THR A 181 8.21 1.62 -7.76
CA THR A 181 6.78 1.83 -8.07
C THR A 181 6.45 1.23 -9.43
N TYR A 182 5.61 0.20 -9.42
CA TYR A 182 5.08 -0.44 -10.61
C TYR A 182 3.75 0.20 -10.99
N LEU A 183 3.68 0.74 -12.21
CA LEU A 183 2.43 1.26 -12.75
C LEU A 183 1.66 0.13 -13.41
N ALA A 184 0.41 -0.05 -13.02
CA ALA A 184 -0.49 -1.05 -13.58
C ALA A 184 -1.74 -0.38 -14.14
N TYR A 185 -2.29 -0.89 -15.22
CA TYR A 185 -3.55 -0.46 -15.78
C TYR A 185 -4.49 -1.66 -15.90
N SER A 186 -5.63 -1.55 -15.22
CA SER A 186 -6.70 -2.54 -15.33
C SER A 186 -7.57 -2.22 -16.55
N SER A 187 -7.64 -3.14 -17.51
CA SER A 187 -8.59 -3.08 -18.64
C SER A 187 -9.87 -3.84 -18.34
#